data_AF-A0A3N5N068-F1
#
_entry.id   AF-A0A3N5N068-F1
#
_cell.length_a   1.000
_cell.length_b   1.000
_cell.length_c   1.000
_cell.angle_alpha   90.00
_cell.angle_beta   90.00
_cell.angle_gamma   90.00
#
_symmetry.space_group_name_H-M   'P 1'
#
loop_
_entity.id
_entity.type
_entity.pdbx_description
1 polymer ?
#
loop_
_entity_poly.entity_id
_entity_poly.type
_entity_poly.pdbx_seq_one_letter_code
_entity_poly.pdbx_strand_id
1 'polypeptide(L)'
;MTTPHHGTPLANHFITVHGQTLLLILSALATSGQGRGAILAAAKAIALVARVDDWLGRTETPLDRIAESLLRKIRFDRRDPVWNYLGEIERDQGAVLQLTPEGIELFDAAVADRAGIDYGCVVAGVPEPREGLEMKTFLDPEYIALRALFRLLHALTARPHPHYPYPKPTRPTQRLLDRGLGFKATPRISDGIVPTLSQVHGRVLQVVRADHLDVVGHYTLASGKTGNWLPSGAGFTPDAFDTTWDAVAAAIAKRRQPTRAG
;
A
#
# COMPACT_ATOMS: atom_id res chain seq x y z
N MET A 1 -2.09 -12.55 3.23
CA MET A 1 -2.43 -11.13 3.00
C MET A 1 -1.63 -10.62 1.81
N THR A 2 -1.82 -9.36 1.41
CA THR A 2 -1.10 -8.65 0.33
C THR A 2 0.35 -8.31 0.74
N THR A 3 1.10 -9.32 1.17
CA THR A 3 2.44 -9.17 1.74
C THR A 3 3.48 -8.98 0.62
N PRO A 4 4.50 -8.13 0.79
CA PRO A 4 5.59 -7.98 -0.19
C PRO A 4 6.61 -9.14 -0.09
N HIS A 5 6.24 -10.32 -0.59
CA HIS A 5 7.11 -11.51 -0.59
C HIS A 5 8.37 -11.36 -1.46
N HIS A 6 8.44 -10.34 -2.32
CA HIS A 6 9.65 -9.97 -3.06
C HIS A 6 10.01 -8.49 -2.85
N GLY A 7 9.61 -7.94 -1.70
CA GLY A 7 9.80 -6.55 -1.34
C GLY A 7 8.88 -5.57 -2.09
N THR A 8 8.95 -4.31 -1.70
CA THR A 8 8.29 -3.21 -2.39
C THR A 8 9.29 -2.10 -2.74
N PRO A 9 9.36 -1.65 -4.00
CA PRO A 9 10.17 -0.50 -4.39
C PRO A 9 9.84 0.76 -3.59
N LEU A 10 8.62 0.87 -3.05
CA LEU A 10 8.19 1.99 -2.23
C LEU A 10 9.04 2.13 -0.95
N ALA A 11 9.51 1.01 -0.38
CA ALA A 11 10.38 1.04 0.80
C ALA A 11 11.72 1.73 0.51
N ASN A 12 12.29 1.53 -0.69
CA ASN A 12 13.52 2.23 -1.12
C ASN A 12 13.31 3.75 -1.24
N HIS A 13 12.08 4.21 -1.45
CA HIS A 13 11.77 5.64 -1.41
C HIS A 13 11.65 6.15 0.02
N PHE A 14 11.04 5.38 0.92
CA PHE A 14 10.80 5.76 2.31
C PHE A 14 12.08 5.90 3.15
N ILE A 15 13.14 5.18 2.83
CA ILE A 15 14.45 5.31 3.50
C ILE A 15 15.20 6.61 3.13
N THR A 16 14.73 7.36 2.14
CA THR A 16 15.30 8.67 1.79
C THR A 16 14.75 9.78 2.71
N VAL A 17 15.47 10.90 2.83
CA VAL A 17 15.02 12.07 3.64
C VAL A 17 13.62 12.54 3.23
N HIS A 18 13.37 12.62 1.91
CA HIS A 18 12.06 12.98 1.37
C HIS A 18 10.99 11.92 1.64
N GLY A 19 11.38 10.65 1.64
CA GLY A 19 10.50 9.51 1.97
C GLY A 19 10.08 9.45 3.43
N GLN A 20 10.95 9.84 4.36
CA GLN A 20 10.64 9.92 5.79
C GLN A 20 9.52 10.93 6.06
N THR A 21 9.57 12.08 5.37
CA THR A 21 8.48 13.07 5.43
C THR A 21 7.16 12.48 4.92
N LEU A 22 7.21 11.72 3.82
CA LEU A 22 6.03 11.06 3.26
C LEU A 22 5.46 10.01 4.22
N LEU A 23 6.31 9.18 4.84
CA LEU A 23 5.91 8.23 5.88
C LEU A 23 5.20 8.93 7.04
N LEU A 24 5.79 10.00 7.58
CA LEU A 24 5.19 10.73 8.69
C LEU A 24 3.80 11.28 8.33
N ILE A 25 3.62 11.77 7.11
CA ILE A 25 2.32 12.25 6.62
C ILE A 25 1.32 11.10 6.51
N LEU A 26 1.72 9.95 5.97
CA LEU A 26 0.86 8.77 5.89
C LEU A 26 0.47 8.26 7.28
N SER A 27 1.42 8.20 8.21
CA SER A 27 1.16 7.80 9.58
C SER A 27 0.23 8.79 10.29
N ALA A 28 0.42 10.10 10.09
CA ALA A 28 -0.49 11.13 10.62
C ALA A 28 -1.90 11.01 10.01
N LEU A 29 -2.01 10.75 8.71
CA LEU A 29 -3.30 10.53 8.03
C LEU A 29 -4.01 9.28 8.55
N ALA A 30 -3.28 8.17 8.74
CA ALA A 30 -3.82 6.91 9.21
C ALA A 30 -4.30 6.96 10.68
N THR A 31 -3.64 7.77 11.52
CA THR A 31 -3.92 7.85 12.97
C THR A 31 -4.90 8.96 13.34
N SER A 32 -5.01 10.03 12.55
CA SER A 32 -5.90 11.16 12.87
C SER A 32 -7.32 10.95 12.36
N GLY A 33 -8.17 10.33 13.18
CA GLY A 33 -9.61 10.22 12.89
C GLY A 33 -10.35 11.58 12.78
N GLN A 34 -9.75 12.70 13.16
CA GLN A 34 -10.43 14.01 13.33
C GLN A 34 -9.59 15.27 12.97
N GLY A 35 -8.41 15.14 12.37
CA GLY A 35 -7.46 16.25 12.12
C GLY A 35 -7.33 16.71 10.65
N ARG A 36 -8.33 16.40 9.82
CA ARG A 36 -8.26 16.45 8.34
C ARG A 36 -7.75 17.79 7.76
N GLY A 37 -8.11 18.94 8.32
CA GLY A 37 -7.78 20.24 7.73
C GLY A 37 -6.28 20.57 7.63
N ALA A 38 -5.48 20.23 8.64
CA ALA A 38 -4.05 20.58 8.67
C ALA A 38 -3.20 19.65 7.79
N ILE A 39 -3.56 18.36 7.77
CA ILE A 39 -2.86 17.33 7.00
C ILE A 39 -3.25 17.41 5.51
N LEU A 40 -4.46 17.89 5.19
CA LEU A 40 -4.82 18.23 3.83
C LEU A 40 -4.08 19.46 3.30
N ALA A 41 -3.78 20.43 4.16
CA ALA A 41 -2.92 21.55 3.79
C ALA A 41 -1.51 21.08 3.44
N ALA A 42 -1.00 20.06 4.15
CA ALA A 42 0.25 19.37 3.83
C ALA A 42 0.21 18.66 2.47
N ALA A 43 -0.81 17.83 2.26
CA ALA A 43 -0.99 17.10 1.01
C ALA A 43 -1.17 18.04 -0.18
N LYS A 44 -1.90 19.16 -0.02
CA LYS A 44 -2.02 20.22 -1.03
C LYS A 44 -0.68 20.86 -1.37
N ALA A 45 0.16 21.14 -0.36
CA ALA A 45 1.49 21.71 -0.59
C ALA A 45 2.40 20.76 -1.37
N ILE A 46 2.36 19.46 -1.05
CA ILE A 46 3.18 18.43 -1.72
C ILE A 46 2.68 18.15 -3.14
N ALA A 47 1.36 18.08 -3.36
CA ALA A 47 0.78 17.91 -4.70
C ALA A 47 1.10 19.11 -5.63
N LEU A 48 1.20 20.31 -5.07
CA LEU A 48 1.63 21.50 -5.81
C LEU A 48 3.12 21.42 -6.17
N VAL A 49 3.96 20.96 -5.24
CA VAL A 49 5.41 20.82 -5.45
C VAL A 49 5.73 19.71 -6.45
N ALA A 50 5.08 18.55 -6.36
CA ALA A 50 5.29 17.43 -7.28
C ALA A 50 4.90 17.78 -8.73
N ARG A 51 3.87 18.61 -8.94
CA ARG A 51 3.51 19.14 -10.27
C ARG A 51 4.54 20.12 -10.84
N VAL A 52 5.37 20.72 -10.00
CA VAL A 52 6.39 21.71 -10.40
C VAL A 52 7.74 21.02 -10.63
N ASP A 53 8.04 19.98 -9.85
CA ASP A 53 9.31 19.23 -9.92
C ASP A 53 9.44 18.40 -11.21
N ASP A 54 8.34 17.82 -11.71
CA ASP A 54 8.30 17.12 -13.00
C ASP A 54 8.63 18.02 -14.21
N TRP A 55 8.60 19.35 -14.04
CA TRP A 55 8.90 20.31 -15.11
C TRP A 55 10.32 20.90 -15.02
N LEU A 56 10.96 20.84 -13.85
CA LEU A 56 12.23 21.50 -13.58
C LEU A 56 13.14 20.53 -12.84
N GLY A 57 13.85 19.68 -13.58
CA GLY A 57 14.84 18.75 -13.04
C GLY A 57 15.98 19.47 -12.30
N ARG A 58 15.75 19.81 -11.03
CA ARG A 58 16.75 20.37 -10.12
C ARG A 58 16.61 19.79 -8.73
N THR A 59 17.74 19.27 -8.26
CA THR A 59 18.01 18.90 -6.88
C THR A 59 18.03 20.14 -5.97
N GLU A 60 17.44 19.97 -4.79
CA GLU A 60 17.66 20.66 -3.50
C GLU A 60 16.56 21.58 -2.93
N THR A 61 16.06 21.17 -1.74
CA THR A 61 15.54 21.98 -0.60
C THR A 61 14.09 22.51 -0.46
N PRO A 62 13.10 22.34 -1.37
CA PRO A 62 11.75 22.87 -1.12
C PRO A 62 10.93 22.00 -0.17
N LEU A 63 11.10 20.68 -0.25
CA LEU A 63 10.33 19.70 0.52
C LEU A 63 10.68 19.75 2.02
N ASP A 64 11.95 19.91 2.40
CA ASP A 64 12.36 19.99 3.81
C ASP A 64 11.77 21.22 4.52
N ARG A 65 11.69 22.36 3.83
CA ARG A 65 11.07 23.58 4.40
C ARG A 65 9.56 23.42 4.57
N ILE A 66 8.93 22.67 3.65
CA ILE A 66 7.50 22.38 3.72
C ILE A 66 7.25 21.36 4.84
N ALA A 67 8.05 20.30 4.94
CA ALA A 67 8.03 19.35 6.04
C ALA A 67 8.21 20.06 7.38
N GLU A 68 9.18 20.95 7.52
CA GLU A 68 9.45 21.69 8.76
C GLU A 68 8.34 22.72 9.08
N SER A 69 7.73 23.33 8.07
CA SER A 69 6.57 24.24 8.22
C SER A 69 5.30 23.48 8.59
N LEU A 70 5.12 22.27 8.06
CA LEU A 70 4.05 21.36 8.42
C LEU A 70 4.26 20.81 9.82
N LEU A 71 5.43 20.29 10.15
CA LEU A 71 5.82 19.89 11.51
C LEU A 71 5.61 21.03 12.52
N ARG A 72 5.88 22.29 12.14
CA ARG A 72 5.59 23.46 12.98
C ARG A 72 4.10 23.74 13.14
N LYS A 73 3.27 23.55 12.10
CA LYS A 73 1.81 23.78 12.14
C LYS A 73 1.02 22.60 12.71
N ILE A 74 1.55 21.39 12.60
CA ILE A 74 1.04 20.17 13.23
C ILE A 74 1.66 20.04 14.65
N ARG A 75 2.06 21.15 15.31
CA ARG A 75 2.33 21.16 16.76
C ARG A 75 1.01 21.00 17.53
N PHE A 76 0.48 19.79 17.51
CA PHE A 76 -0.28 19.26 18.63
C PHE A 76 0.68 19.02 19.78
N ASP A 77 0.18 19.09 21.02
CA ASP A 77 0.98 18.99 22.24
C ASP A 77 1.90 17.76 22.20
N ARG A 78 3.21 17.94 22.42
CA ARG A 78 4.21 16.84 22.45
C ARG A 78 3.93 15.79 23.52
N ARG A 79 2.95 16.04 24.40
CA ARG A 79 2.47 15.10 25.43
C ARG A 79 1.37 14.17 24.93
N ASP A 80 0.89 14.32 23.70
CA ASP A 80 -0.15 13.48 23.12
C ASP A 80 0.41 12.09 22.75
N PRO A 81 -0.17 10.98 23.27
CA PRO A 81 0.26 9.61 22.99
C PRO A 81 0.36 9.25 21.49
N VAL A 82 -0.44 9.91 20.64
CA VAL A 82 -0.40 9.70 19.19
C VAL A 82 0.96 10.12 18.61
N TRP A 83 1.60 11.16 19.15
CA TRP A 83 2.92 11.62 18.68
C TRP A 83 4.05 10.70 19.09
N ASN A 84 3.97 10.08 20.27
CA ASN A 84 4.95 9.08 20.65
C ASN A 84 4.85 7.86 19.74
N TYR A 85 3.64 7.42 19.40
CA TYR A 85 3.42 6.34 18.43
C TYR A 85 3.90 6.70 17.02
N LEU A 86 3.62 7.91 16.53
CA LEU A 86 4.11 8.40 15.24
C LEU A 86 5.65 8.53 15.20
N GLY A 87 6.26 9.01 16.28
CA GLY A 87 7.71 9.10 16.42
C GLY A 87 8.38 7.72 16.55
N GLU A 88 7.69 6.71 17.09
CA GLU A 88 8.15 5.32 17.08
C GLU A 88 8.12 4.73 15.67
N ILE A 89 7.08 5.01 14.87
CA ILE A 89 7.04 4.62 13.44
C ILE A 89 8.16 5.29 12.63
N GLU A 90 8.42 6.58 12.87
CA GLU A 90 9.54 7.29 12.24
C GLU A 90 10.89 6.65 12.59
N ARG A 91 11.04 6.18 13.83
CA ARG A 91 12.27 5.53 14.32
C ARG A 91 12.40 4.06 13.94
N ASP A 92 11.30 3.37 13.64
CA ASP A 92 11.29 1.98 13.16
C ASP A 92 11.59 1.89 11.66
N GLN A 93 12.69 2.54 11.24
CA GLN A 93 13.25 2.42 9.89
C GLN A 93 13.80 1.02 9.62
N GLY A 94 14.06 0.24 10.68
CA GLY A 94 14.49 -1.15 10.57
C GLY A 94 13.46 -2.02 9.86
N ALA A 95 12.18 -1.87 10.21
CA ALA A 95 11.10 -2.57 9.53
C ALA A 95 10.96 -2.14 8.06
N VAL A 96 11.10 -0.84 7.76
CA VAL A 96 11.02 -0.35 6.36
C VAL A 96 12.15 -0.90 5.50
N LEU A 97 13.38 -0.94 6.03
CA LEU A 97 14.54 -1.52 5.34
C LEU A 97 14.32 -3.01 5.02
N GLN A 98 13.68 -3.75 5.92
CA GLN A 98 13.37 -5.17 5.70
C GLN A 98 12.33 -5.40 4.58
N LEU A 99 11.53 -4.39 4.24
CA LEU A 99 10.53 -4.47 3.16
C LEU A 99 11.09 -4.08 1.79
N THR A 100 12.34 -3.63 1.71
CA THR A 100 13.02 -3.35 0.44
C THR A 100 13.20 -4.65 -0.36
N PRO A 101 13.23 -4.60 -1.70
CA PRO A 101 13.56 -5.77 -2.52
C PRO A 101 14.87 -6.44 -2.09
N GLU A 102 15.88 -5.63 -1.75
CA GLU A 102 17.18 -6.06 -1.22
C GLU A 102 17.02 -6.83 0.10
N GLY A 103 16.27 -6.25 1.05
CA GLY A 103 16.06 -6.81 2.38
C GLY A 103 15.29 -8.12 2.34
N ILE A 104 14.25 -8.20 1.50
CA ILE A 104 13.48 -9.44 1.32
C ILE A 104 14.29 -10.50 0.58
N GLU A 105 15.09 -10.16 -0.43
CA GLU A 105 15.98 -11.13 -1.08
C GLU A 105 16.97 -11.75 -0.07
N LEU A 106 17.56 -10.92 0.81
CA LEU A 106 18.44 -11.41 1.86
C LEU A 106 17.70 -12.30 2.87
N PHE A 107 16.45 -11.95 3.21
CA PHE A 107 15.60 -12.76 4.07
C PHE A 107 15.28 -14.12 3.42
N ASP A 108 14.86 -14.14 2.17
CA ASP A 108 14.52 -15.36 1.41
C ASP A 108 15.74 -16.28 1.25
N ALA A 109 16.94 -15.70 1.12
CA ALA A 109 18.18 -16.47 1.10
C ALA A 109 18.51 -17.14 2.45
N ALA A 110 18.05 -16.56 3.56
CA ALA A 110 18.32 -17.04 4.92
C ALA A 110 17.20 -17.92 5.49
N VAL A 111 15.99 -17.84 4.95
CA VAL A 111 14.78 -18.48 5.49
C VAL A 111 14.16 -19.38 4.45
N ALA A 112 14.15 -20.69 4.72
CA ALA A 112 13.49 -21.68 3.89
C ALA A 112 12.07 -21.98 4.38
N ASP A 113 11.18 -22.26 3.43
CA ASP A 113 9.84 -22.77 3.73
C ASP A 113 9.92 -24.08 4.54
N ARG A 114 9.09 -24.15 5.59
CA ARG A 114 9.05 -25.31 6.47
C ARG A 114 8.20 -26.42 5.83
N ALA A 115 8.80 -27.60 5.71
CA ALA A 115 8.08 -28.79 5.25
C ALA A 115 6.83 -29.07 6.11
N GLY A 116 5.72 -29.40 5.44
CA GLY A 116 4.43 -29.68 6.10
C GLY A 116 3.60 -28.42 6.46
N ILE A 117 4.06 -27.23 6.07
CA ILE A 117 3.27 -25.99 6.14
C ILE A 117 2.66 -25.70 4.77
N ASP A 118 1.34 -25.45 4.74
CA ASP A 118 0.66 -24.95 3.54
C ASP A 118 0.73 -23.43 3.55
N TYR A 119 1.39 -22.85 2.54
CA TYR A 119 1.53 -21.42 2.35
C TYR A 119 0.49 -20.93 1.36
N GLY A 120 -0.20 -19.84 1.70
CA GLY A 120 -1.17 -19.24 0.81
C GLY A 120 -1.18 -17.72 0.86
N CYS A 121 -1.45 -17.10 -0.29
CA CYS A 121 -1.48 -15.65 -0.44
C CYS A 121 -2.85 -15.15 -0.92
N VAL A 122 -3.15 -13.89 -0.59
CA VAL A 122 -4.22 -13.11 -1.19
C VAL A 122 -3.53 -12.05 -2.02
N VAL A 123 -3.91 -11.95 -3.29
CA VAL A 123 -3.30 -11.02 -4.23
C VAL A 123 -4.28 -9.91 -4.54
N ALA A 124 -3.84 -8.68 -4.41
CA ALA A 124 -4.59 -7.48 -4.75
C ALA A 124 -3.88 -6.68 -5.85
N GLY A 125 -4.66 -5.89 -6.54
CA GLY A 125 -4.14 -4.90 -7.47
C GLY A 125 -5.21 -3.93 -7.87
N VAL A 126 -4.80 -2.68 -8.06
CA VAL A 126 -5.62 -1.68 -8.72
C VAL A 126 -5.14 -1.52 -10.16
N PRO A 127 -6.04 -1.25 -11.11
CA PRO A 127 -5.60 -0.88 -12.45
C PRO A 127 -4.82 0.43 -12.36
N GLU A 128 -3.96 0.70 -13.35
CA GLU A 128 -3.33 2.02 -13.48
C GLU A 128 -4.41 3.11 -13.33
N PRO A 129 -4.24 4.09 -12.43
CA PRO A 129 -5.23 5.13 -12.21
C PRO A 129 -5.49 5.91 -13.50
N ARG A 130 -6.53 5.54 -14.26
CA ARG A 130 -6.99 6.23 -15.47
C ARG A 130 -8.15 7.13 -15.11
N GLU A 131 -8.15 8.33 -15.69
CA GLU A 131 -9.13 9.37 -15.42
C GLU A 131 -10.50 8.97 -15.99
N GLY A 132 -11.35 8.38 -15.16
CA GLY A 132 -12.79 8.51 -15.32
C GLY A 132 -13.18 9.86 -14.72
N LEU A 133 -13.20 10.90 -15.56
CA LEU A 133 -13.64 12.24 -15.18
C LEU A 133 -15.17 12.24 -14.96
N GLU A 134 -15.65 11.59 -13.90
CA GLU A 134 -17.00 11.88 -13.43
C GLU A 134 -17.00 13.28 -12.81
N MET A 135 -17.60 14.25 -13.53
CA MET A 135 -17.69 15.66 -13.12
C MET A 135 -18.22 15.87 -11.70
N LYS A 136 -18.97 14.90 -11.14
CA LYS A 136 -19.52 14.98 -9.78
C LYS A 136 -18.49 14.75 -8.67
N THR A 137 -17.38 14.07 -8.95
CA THR A 137 -16.29 13.82 -7.98
C THR A 137 -15.37 15.03 -7.77
N PHE A 138 -15.46 16.04 -8.66
CA PHE A 138 -14.63 17.25 -8.62
C PHE A 138 -14.96 18.23 -7.47
N LEU A 139 -16.02 17.99 -6.71
CA LEU A 139 -16.51 18.94 -5.72
C LEU A 139 -15.90 18.78 -4.32
N ASP A 140 -15.07 17.76 -4.10
CA ASP A 140 -14.36 17.56 -2.83
C ASP A 140 -12.83 17.71 -2.98
N PRO A 141 -12.27 18.87 -2.60
CA PRO A 141 -10.82 19.11 -2.62
C PRO A 141 -10.01 18.15 -1.73
N GLU A 142 -10.60 17.60 -0.67
CA GLU A 142 -9.97 16.61 0.20
C GLU A 142 -9.76 15.30 -0.56
N TYR A 143 -10.85 14.78 -1.14
CA TYR A 143 -10.81 13.58 -1.96
C TYR A 143 -9.79 13.68 -3.11
N ILE A 144 -9.72 14.82 -3.80
CA ILE A 144 -8.75 15.06 -4.88
C ILE A 144 -7.31 14.95 -4.37
N ALA A 145 -6.99 15.57 -3.23
CA ALA A 145 -5.65 15.54 -2.66
C ALA A 145 -5.23 14.13 -2.24
N LEU A 146 -6.11 13.38 -1.58
CA LEU A 146 -5.84 12.00 -1.16
C LEU A 146 -5.72 11.06 -2.37
N ARG A 147 -6.54 11.27 -3.41
CA ARG A 147 -6.42 10.53 -4.67
C ARG A 147 -5.10 10.81 -5.38
N ALA A 148 -4.62 12.05 -5.35
CA ALA A 148 -3.30 12.41 -5.88
C ALA A 148 -2.16 11.77 -5.08
N LEU A 149 -2.27 11.73 -3.75
CA LEU A 149 -1.32 11.03 -2.88
C LEU A 149 -1.30 9.52 -3.20
N PHE A 150 -2.46 8.88 -3.32
CA PHE A 150 -2.53 7.48 -3.75
C PHE A 150 -1.86 7.25 -5.11
N ARG A 151 -2.11 8.13 -6.10
CA ARG A 151 -1.48 8.06 -7.43
C ARG A 151 0.04 8.15 -7.33
N LEU A 152 0.57 9.02 -6.47
CA LEU A 152 2.01 9.13 -6.24
C LEU A 152 2.56 7.80 -5.68
N LEU A 153 1.95 7.26 -4.62
CA LEU A 153 2.38 5.98 -4.03
C LEU A 153 2.33 4.85 -5.06
N HIS A 154 1.21 4.71 -5.77
CA HIS A 154 1.06 3.73 -6.83
C HIS A 154 2.12 3.90 -7.92
N ALA A 155 2.45 5.13 -8.33
CA ALA A 155 3.46 5.39 -9.35
C ALA A 155 4.88 5.06 -8.88
N LEU A 156 5.20 5.26 -7.59
CA LEU A 156 6.47 4.86 -6.99
C LEU A 156 6.56 3.33 -6.92
N THR A 157 5.50 2.66 -6.44
CA THR A 157 5.40 1.20 -6.34
C THR A 157 5.46 0.51 -7.71
N ALA A 158 4.92 1.15 -8.76
CA ALA A 158 4.87 0.63 -10.12
C ALA A 158 6.23 0.64 -10.86
N ARG A 159 7.33 1.00 -10.19
CA ARG A 159 8.70 1.01 -10.75
C ARG A 159 9.44 -0.25 -10.29
N PRO A 160 9.49 -1.33 -11.10
CA PRO A 160 10.16 -2.56 -10.70
C PRO A 160 11.66 -2.33 -10.48
N HIS A 161 12.23 -3.02 -9.50
CA HIS A 161 13.66 -2.92 -9.26
C HIS A 161 14.45 -3.63 -10.39
N PRO A 162 15.49 -3.01 -10.98
CA PRO A 162 16.21 -3.60 -12.12
C PRO A 162 17.00 -4.86 -11.76
N HIS A 163 17.48 -4.95 -10.50
CA HIS A 163 18.30 -6.07 -10.04
C HIS A 163 17.54 -7.11 -9.20
N TYR A 164 16.31 -6.79 -8.78
CA TYR A 164 15.45 -7.68 -7.98
C TYR A 164 14.08 -7.81 -8.68
N PRO A 165 14.02 -8.51 -9.84
CA PRO A 165 12.78 -8.68 -10.57
C PRO A 165 11.86 -9.70 -9.88
N TYR A 166 10.55 -9.48 -9.97
CA TYR A 166 9.58 -10.45 -9.46
C TYR A 166 9.64 -11.77 -10.24
N PRO A 167 9.44 -12.93 -9.58
CA PRO A 167 9.34 -14.21 -10.27
C PRO A 167 8.24 -14.19 -11.33
N LYS A 168 8.52 -14.79 -12.48
CA LYS A 168 7.54 -14.92 -13.56
C LYS A 168 6.48 -15.94 -13.14
N PRO A 169 5.20 -15.57 -13.03
CA PRO A 169 4.16 -16.52 -12.68
C PRO A 169 4.05 -17.63 -13.74
N THR A 170 3.70 -18.83 -13.31
CA THR A 170 3.33 -19.90 -14.23
C THR A 170 2.11 -19.49 -15.06
N ARG A 171 1.91 -20.07 -16.25
CA ARG A 171 0.74 -19.73 -17.10
C ARG A 171 -0.61 -19.89 -16.37
N PRO A 172 -0.84 -20.95 -15.57
CA PRO A 172 -2.06 -21.06 -14.76
C PRO A 172 -2.20 -19.93 -13.74
N THR A 173 -1.14 -19.61 -12.99
CA THR A 173 -1.15 -18.50 -12.01
C THR A 173 -1.41 -17.17 -12.69
N GLN A 174 -0.75 -16.88 -13.82
CA GLN A 174 -0.99 -15.64 -14.57
C GLN A 174 -2.45 -15.50 -15.00
N ARG A 175 -3.07 -16.58 -15.50
CA ARG A 175 -4.50 -16.56 -15.88
C ARG A 175 -5.42 -16.32 -14.68
N LEU A 176 -5.09 -16.89 -13.52
CA LEU A 176 -5.83 -16.66 -12.28
C LEU A 176 -5.73 -15.19 -11.86
N LEU A 177 -4.53 -14.61 -11.89
CA LEU A 177 -4.29 -13.20 -11.60
C LEU A 177 -5.08 -12.29 -12.55
N ASP A 178 -4.91 -12.49 -13.86
CA ASP A 178 -5.56 -11.65 -14.87
C ASP A 178 -7.10 -11.71 -14.76
N ARG A 179 -7.65 -12.90 -14.49
CA ARG A 179 -9.09 -13.10 -14.32
C ARG A 179 -9.63 -12.43 -13.06
N GLY A 180 -8.95 -12.58 -11.91
CA GLY A 180 -9.41 -12.02 -10.65
C GLY A 180 -9.29 -10.50 -10.57
N LEU A 181 -8.26 -9.93 -11.21
CA LEU A 181 -8.08 -8.48 -11.31
C LEU A 181 -9.03 -7.85 -12.34
N GLY A 182 -9.39 -8.59 -13.38
CA GLY A 182 -10.12 -8.08 -14.54
C GLY A 182 -9.23 -7.29 -15.52
N PHE A 183 -7.91 -7.37 -15.35
CA PHE A 183 -6.90 -6.77 -16.23
C PHE A 183 -5.58 -7.53 -16.07
N LYS A 184 -4.64 -7.33 -17.01
CA LYS A 184 -3.39 -8.08 -17.03
C LYS A 184 -2.49 -7.70 -15.85
N ALA A 185 -2.09 -8.68 -15.04
CA ALA A 185 -1.06 -8.50 -14.03
C ALA A 185 0.31 -8.34 -14.71
N THR A 186 0.96 -7.20 -14.48
CA THR A 186 2.30 -6.90 -14.98
C THR A 186 3.18 -6.45 -13.82
N PRO A 187 4.52 -6.40 -13.97
CA PRO A 187 5.41 -5.88 -12.94
C PRO A 187 5.09 -4.44 -12.47
N ARG A 188 4.30 -3.69 -13.24
CA ARG A 188 3.91 -2.31 -12.92
C ARG A 188 2.57 -2.20 -12.19
N ILE A 189 1.82 -3.29 -12.07
CA ILE A 189 0.57 -3.30 -11.31
C ILE A 189 0.90 -3.47 -9.82
N SER A 190 0.19 -2.70 -9.00
CA SER A 190 0.30 -2.76 -7.54
C SER A 190 -1.07 -2.55 -6.90
N ASP A 191 -1.16 -2.78 -5.60
CA ASP A 191 -2.29 -2.36 -4.76
C ASP A 191 -2.10 -0.94 -4.18
N GLY A 192 -1.12 -0.18 -4.70
CA GLY A 192 -0.70 1.12 -4.21
C GLY A 192 0.53 1.09 -3.30
N ILE A 193 0.77 -0.01 -2.59
CA ILE A 193 1.89 -0.15 -1.63
C ILE A 193 2.81 -1.31 -2.03
N VAL A 194 2.25 -2.42 -2.49
CA VAL A 194 2.97 -3.64 -2.85
C VAL A 194 2.69 -4.00 -4.31
N PRO A 195 3.72 -4.24 -5.13
CA PRO A 195 3.56 -4.75 -6.49
C PRO A 195 2.78 -6.07 -6.49
N THR A 196 1.79 -6.23 -7.36
CA THR A 196 0.91 -7.42 -7.39
C THR A 196 1.69 -8.72 -7.56
N LEU A 197 2.77 -8.70 -8.35
CA LEU A 197 3.63 -9.89 -8.52
C LEU A 197 4.52 -10.17 -7.30
N SER A 198 4.83 -9.15 -6.49
CA SER A 198 5.53 -9.32 -5.21
C SER A 198 4.66 -10.01 -4.16
N GLN A 199 3.34 -10.03 -4.35
CA GLN A 199 2.40 -10.66 -3.40
C GLN A 199 2.24 -12.17 -3.58
N VAL A 200 2.77 -12.72 -4.67
CA VAL A 200 2.56 -14.13 -5.03
C VAL A 200 3.53 -15.01 -4.26
N HIS A 201 3.01 -15.79 -3.32
CA HIS A 201 3.77 -16.81 -2.59
C HIS A 201 2.87 -17.99 -2.19
N GLY A 202 3.38 -19.21 -2.36
CA GLY A 202 2.60 -20.43 -2.16
C GLY A 202 1.34 -20.50 -3.05
N ARG A 203 0.23 -20.98 -2.49
CA ARG A 203 -1.05 -21.12 -3.19
C ARG A 203 -1.83 -19.81 -3.17
N VAL A 204 -2.23 -19.32 -4.34
CA VAL A 204 -3.13 -18.16 -4.45
C VAL A 204 -4.53 -18.56 -3.96
N LEU A 205 -4.95 -18.01 -2.82
CA LEU A 205 -6.24 -18.27 -2.20
C LEU A 205 -7.34 -17.44 -2.83
N GLN A 206 -7.03 -16.17 -3.11
CA GLN A 206 -7.94 -15.21 -3.69
C GLN A 206 -7.16 -14.15 -4.47
N VAL A 207 -7.78 -13.66 -5.55
CA VAL A 207 -7.29 -12.50 -6.31
C VAL A 207 -8.40 -11.46 -6.34
N VAL A 208 -8.11 -10.24 -5.91
CA VAL A 208 -9.09 -9.16 -5.82
C VAL A 208 -8.62 -7.87 -6.48
N ARG A 209 -9.55 -7.17 -7.13
CA ARG A 209 -9.35 -5.77 -7.51
C ARG A 209 -9.58 -4.89 -6.29
N ALA A 210 -8.50 -4.56 -5.61
CA ALA A 210 -8.49 -3.85 -4.33
C ALA A 210 -7.17 -3.10 -4.17
N ASP A 211 -7.17 -2.01 -3.41
CA ASP A 211 -5.94 -1.42 -2.89
C ASP A 211 -5.46 -2.12 -1.60
N HIS A 212 -4.31 -1.69 -1.10
CA HIS A 212 -3.68 -2.30 0.07
C HIS A 212 -4.54 -2.19 1.35
N LEU A 213 -5.31 -1.10 1.46
CA LEU A 213 -6.14 -0.78 2.63
C LEU A 213 -7.50 -1.49 2.58
N ASP A 214 -8.03 -1.69 1.37
CA ASP A 214 -9.27 -2.42 1.14
C ASP A 214 -9.24 -3.83 1.77
N VAL A 215 -8.14 -4.58 1.58
CA VAL A 215 -8.01 -5.98 2.06
C VAL A 215 -8.02 -6.09 3.59
N VAL A 216 -7.63 -5.02 4.30
CA VAL A 216 -7.60 -4.95 5.77
C VAL A 216 -8.82 -4.23 6.36
N GLY A 217 -9.83 -3.90 5.54
CA GLY A 217 -11.11 -3.40 6.02
C GLY A 217 -11.29 -1.88 5.90
N HIS A 218 -10.35 -1.18 5.29
CA HIS A 218 -10.40 0.28 5.09
C HIS A 218 -10.95 0.68 3.72
N TYR A 219 -11.98 -0.02 3.22
CA TYR A 219 -12.59 0.23 1.90
C TYR A 219 -13.72 1.27 1.93
N THR A 220 -14.04 1.83 0.76
CA THR A 220 -14.97 2.99 0.56
C THR A 220 -16.36 2.80 1.18
N LEU A 221 -16.81 1.55 1.30
CA LEU A 221 -18.14 1.18 1.78
C LEU A 221 -18.15 0.59 3.20
N ALA A 222 -17.01 0.60 3.91
CA ALA A 222 -16.97 0.20 5.31
C ALA A 222 -17.69 1.27 6.16
N SER A 223 -18.76 0.88 6.85
CA SER A 223 -19.51 1.76 7.74
C SER A 223 -18.61 2.26 8.89
N GLY A 224 -18.48 3.58 9.03
CA GLY A 224 -17.74 4.20 10.14
C GLY A 224 -16.94 5.45 9.73
N LYS A 225 -16.51 6.23 10.72
CA LYS A 225 -15.77 7.50 10.52
C LYS A 225 -14.34 7.33 9.98
N THR A 226 -13.86 6.09 9.86
CA THR A 226 -12.51 5.67 9.42
C THR A 226 -12.50 4.95 8.06
N GLY A 227 -13.64 4.87 7.37
CA GLY A 227 -13.75 4.23 6.05
C GLY A 227 -12.96 5.01 5.00
N ASN A 228 -12.04 4.33 4.33
CA ASN A 228 -11.26 4.78 3.18
C ASN A 228 -10.62 6.17 3.26
N TRP A 229 -9.63 6.31 4.15
CA TRP A 229 -8.85 7.55 4.31
C TRP A 229 -7.88 7.83 3.15
N LEU A 230 -7.63 6.86 2.27
CA LEU A 230 -6.76 7.00 1.10
C LEU A 230 -7.39 6.32 -0.13
N PRO A 231 -8.38 6.97 -0.77
CA PRO A 231 -9.17 6.34 -1.81
C PRO A 231 -8.35 6.05 -3.07
N SER A 232 -8.24 4.77 -3.42
CA SER A 232 -7.73 4.33 -4.74
C SER A 232 -8.75 4.45 -5.87
N GLY A 233 -10.04 4.29 -5.53
CA GLY A 233 -11.11 4.08 -6.50
C GLY A 233 -11.14 2.66 -7.09
N ALA A 234 -10.61 1.66 -6.38
CA ALA A 234 -10.65 0.26 -6.79
C ALA A 234 -12.06 -0.30 -6.94
N GLY A 235 -13.02 0.24 -6.17
CA GLY A 235 -14.41 -0.21 -6.16
C GLY A 235 -14.66 -1.44 -5.29
N PHE A 236 -13.77 -1.71 -4.32
CA PHE A 236 -13.90 -2.85 -3.41
C PHE A 236 -15.12 -2.72 -2.48
N THR A 237 -15.83 -3.82 -2.28
CA THR A 237 -17.14 -3.87 -1.59
C THR A 237 -17.10 -4.72 -0.32
N PRO A 238 -18.09 -4.59 0.59
CA PRO A 238 -18.21 -5.47 1.75
C PRO A 238 -18.30 -6.95 1.34
N ASP A 239 -19.11 -7.29 0.33
CA ASP A 239 -19.23 -8.66 -0.16
C ASP A 239 -17.88 -9.21 -0.66
N ALA A 240 -17.07 -8.36 -1.31
CA ALA A 240 -15.74 -8.74 -1.77
C ALA A 240 -14.76 -8.94 -0.60
N PHE A 241 -14.89 -8.13 0.46
CA PHE A 241 -14.15 -8.30 1.70
C PHE A 241 -14.49 -9.64 2.37
N ASP A 242 -15.78 -9.91 2.57
CA ASP A 242 -16.27 -11.16 3.18
C ASP A 242 -15.82 -12.37 2.36
N THR A 243 -15.99 -12.32 1.03
CA THR A 243 -15.53 -13.39 0.12
C THR A 243 -14.02 -13.63 0.22
N THR A 244 -13.23 -12.56 0.39
CA THR A 244 -11.77 -12.68 0.52
C THR A 244 -11.40 -13.37 1.83
N TRP A 245 -12.01 -12.97 2.93
CA TRP A 245 -11.74 -13.51 4.25
C TRP A 245 -12.31 -14.92 4.46
N ASP A 246 -13.43 -15.24 3.82
CA ASP A 246 -13.96 -16.60 3.74
C ASP A 246 -12.99 -17.56 3.03
N ALA A 247 -12.34 -17.12 1.95
CA ALA A 247 -11.33 -17.92 1.26
C ALA A 247 -10.13 -18.23 2.17
N VAL A 248 -9.68 -17.24 2.95
CA VAL A 248 -8.61 -17.41 3.96
C VAL A 248 -9.06 -18.35 5.08
N ALA A 249 -10.25 -18.12 5.65
CA ALA A 249 -10.81 -18.94 6.71
C ALA A 249 -11.01 -20.39 6.26
N ALA A 250 -11.50 -20.61 5.04
CA ALA A 250 -11.66 -21.93 4.46
C ALA A 250 -10.32 -22.65 4.24
N ALA A 251 -9.27 -21.94 3.81
CA ALA A 251 -7.93 -22.51 3.69
C ALA A 251 -7.37 -22.97 5.05
N ILE A 252 -7.57 -22.15 6.09
CA ILE A 252 -7.16 -22.49 7.47
C ILE A 252 -8.01 -23.66 8.01
N ALA A 253 -9.32 -23.65 7.81
CA ALA A 253 -10.25 -24.62 8.35
C ALA A 253 -10.14 -26.01 7.68
N LYS A 254 -9.88 -26.07 6.37
CA LYS A 254 -9.61 -27.33 5.66
C LYS A 254 -8.40 -28.08 6.23
N ARG A 255 -7.47 -27.36 6.87
CA ARG A 255 -6.31 -27.93 7.58
C ARG A 255 -6.67 -28.55 8.93
N ARG A 256 -7.85 -28.24 9.50
CA ARG A 256 -8.30 -28.72 10.82
C ARG A 256 -9.01 -30.06 10.81
N GLN A 257 -9.32 -30.67 9.66
CA GLN A 257 -9.76 -32.06 9.66
C GLN A 257 -8.52 -32.96 9.73
N PRO A 258 -8.22 -33.59 10.89
CA PRO A 258 -7.25 -34.67 10.89
C PRO A 258 -7.82 -35.76 9.99
N THR A 259 -7.02 -36.18 9.02
CA THR A 259 -7.27 -37.39 8.23
C THR A 259 -7.63 -38.48 9.22
N ARG A 260 -8.90 -38.94 9.22
CA ARG A 260 -9.27 -40.14 9.97
C ARG A 260 -8.45 -41.27 9.35
N ALA A 261 -7.42 -41.69 10.06
CA ALA A 261 -6.74 -42.94 9.78
C ALA A 261 -7.79 -44.05 9.87
N GLY A 262 -7.92 -44.81 8.78
CA GLY A 262 -8.72 -46.04 8.74
C GLY A 262 -8.06 -47.16 9.54
#